data_AF-A0A8J5PYM1-F1
#
_entry.id   AF-A0A8J5PYM1-F1
#
_cell.length_a   1.000
_cell.length_b   1.000
_cell.length_c   1.000
_cell.angle_alpha   90.00
_cell.angle_beta   90.00
_cell.angle_gamma   90.00
#
_symmetry.space_group_name_H-M   'P 1'
#
loop_
_entity.id
_entity.type
_entity.pdbx_description
1 polymer ?
#
loop_
_entity_poly.entity_id
_entity_poly.type
_entity_poly.pdbx_seq_one_letter_code
_entity_poly.pdbx_strand_id
1 'polypeptide(L)'
;MGTLTKSFGANGGYIAAEKHIIDKLKSSNAATQYGETPAPCVLMQILASLKLITGELCPGQGEERLQRIAFNSRYLRLGLKRLGLIVYGHDDSPIIPVMLYHPAKLPAFSHEMLRRKISVVVVGYPATPLISSRARFCVSAAHNKEDLDRLLAACDEVGDILQIKFSTGVAGGLEHLPEGVDPKNEKEWRKENRIPLQAPRWNLEDVVQHGVQDSKIPLR
;
A
#
# COMPACT_ATOMS: atom_id res chain seq x y z
N MET A 1 6.50 1.80 -20.30
CA MET A 1 5.97 3.16 -20.09
C MET A 1 6.00 3.47 -18.60
N GLY A 2 6.31 4.69 -18.21
CA GLY A 2 6.29 5.16 -16.82
C GLY A 2 5.77 6.59 -16.70
N THR A 3 5.59 7.06 -15.47
CA THR A 3 5.04 8.39 -15.16
C THR A 3 5.97 9.15 -14.22
N LEU A 4 6.08 10.45 -14.45
CA LEU A 4 6.94 11.37 -13.70
C LEU A 4 6.14 12.15 -12.63
N THR A 5 4.83 11.92 -12.52
CA THR A 5 3.93 12.65 -11.61
C THR A 5 3.83 12.07 -10.21
N LYS A 6 4.54 10.98 -9.92
CA LYS A 6 4.45 10.25 -8.64
C LYS A 6 5.74 10.38 -7.85
N SER A 7 6.55 9.33 -7.82
CA SER A 7 7.80 9.30 -7.03
C SER A 7 8.79 10.40 -7.41
N PHE A 8 8.72 10.90 -8.66
CA PHE A 8 9.58 11.99 -9.13
C PHE A 8 9.07 13.39 -8.76
N GLY A 9 7.82 13.50 -8.30
CA GLY A 9 7.18 14.76 -7.89
C GLY A 9 6.99 15.80 -9.00
N ALA A 10 7.11 15.40 -10.27
CA ALA A 10 7.19 16.30 -11.42
C ALA A 10 5.94 16.18 -12.32
N ASN A 11 6.07 16.49 -13.61
CA ASN A 11 5.03 16.29 -14.61
C ASN A 11 5.58 15.45 -15.79
N GLY A 12 4.69 14.69 -16.44
CA GLY A 12 4.96 13.98 -17.67
C GLY A 12 4.94 12.45 -17.54
N GLY A 13 5.23 11.82 -18.67
CA GLY A 13 5.38 10.37 -18.80
C GLY A 13 6.51 10.05 -19.78
N TYR A 14 6.96 8.80 -19.74
CA TYR A 14 8.04 8.36 -20.61
C TYR A 14 7.81 6.93 -21.11
N ILE A 15 8.43 6.61 -22.23
CA ILE A 15 8.52 5.25 -22.75
C ILE A 15 10.02 4.96 -22.92
N ALA A 16 10.47 3.84 -22.34
CA ALA A 16 11.78 3.28 -22.57
C ALA A 16 11.59 1.96 -23.34
N ALA A 17 12.30 1.83 -24.45
CA ALA A 17 12.27 0.67 -25.34
C ALA A 17 13.56 0.70 -26.20
N GLU A 18 13.73 -0.30 -27.05
CA GLU A 18 14.83 -0.31 -28.01
C GLU A 18 14.78 0.89 -28.95
N LYS A 19 15.94 1.31 -29.44
CA LYS A 19 16.09 2.52 -30.25
C LYS A 19 15.15 2.55 -31.46
N HIS A 20 15.05 1.45 -32.20
CA HIS A 20 14.21 1.39 -33.40
C HIS A 20 12.70 1.59 -33.07
N ILE A 21 12.25 1.14 -31.90
CA ILE A 21 10.88 1.35 -31.41
C ILE A 21 10.68 2.82 -31.05
N ILE A 22 11.60 3.42 -30.30
CA ILE A 22 11.52 4.82 -29.89
C ILE A 22 11.59 5.76 -31.10
N ASP A 23 12.46 5.47 -32.07
CA ASP A 23 12.59 6.27 -33.30
C ASP A 23 11.30 6.19 -34.13
N LYS A 24 10.70 5.01 -34.27
CA LYS A 24 9.39 4.86 -34.92
C LYS A 24 8.31 5.66 -34.19
N LEU A 25 8.21 5.53 -32.86
CA LEU A 25 7.24 6.27 -32.04
C LEU A 25 7.40 7.79 -32.20
N LYS A 26 8.64 8.31 -32.16
CA LYS A 26 8.91 9.73 -32.38
C LYS A 26 8.49 10.20 -33.77
N SER A 27 8.67 9.36 -34.80
CA SER A 27 8.31 9.68 -36.19
C SER A 27 6.82 9.52 -36.52
N SER A 28 6.03 8.79 -35.72
CA SER A 28 4.64 8.48 -36.06
C SER A 28 3.61 8.99 -35.06
N ASN A 29 4.02 9.31 -33.82
CA ASN A 29 3.10 9.75 -32.79
C ASN A 29 2.82 11.26 -32.90
N ALA A 30 1.56 11.61 -33.16
CA ALA A 30 1.11 13.00 -33.23
C ALA A 30 1.45 13.78 -31.94
N ALA A 31 1.34 13.16 -30.77
CA ALA A 31 1.67 13.82 -29.50
C ALA A 31 3.17 14.16 -29.37
N THR A 32 4.05 13.47 -30.10
CA THR A 32 5.49 13.78 -30.13
C THR A 32 5.83 14.82 -31.19
N GLN A 33 5.08 14.88 -32.29
CA GLN A 33 5.31 15.84 -33.38
C GLN A 33 4.69 17.22 -33.12
N TYR A 34 3.48 17.24 -32.54
CA TYR A 34 2.70 18.47 -32.33
C TYR A 34 2.59 18.86 -30.85
N GLY A 35 3.09 18.03 -29.94
CA GLY A 35 3.08 18.32 -28.51
C GLY A 35 4.18 19.30 -28.12
N GLU A 36 3.89 20.11 -27.10
CA GLU A 36 4.90 21.00 -26.50
C GLU A 36 5.88 20.21 -25.62
N THR A 37 7.13 20.66 -25.60
CA THR A 37 8.16 20.08 -24.75
C THR A 37 7.95 20.45 -23.28
N PRO A 38 8.25 19.55 -22.32
CA PRO A 38 8.21 19.90 -20.90
C PRO A 38 9.11 21.09 -20.57
N ALA A 39 8.67 21.94 -19.64
CA ALA A 39 9.45 23.09 -19.22
C ALA A 39 10.83 22.67 -18.67
N PRO A 40 11.93 23.39 -18.98
CA PRO A 40 13.27 23.02 -18.54
C PRO A 40 13.42 22.84 -17.01
N CYS A 41 12.73 23.66 -16.21
CA CYS A 41 12.72 23.51 -14.75
C CYS A 41 12.15 22.17 -14.27
N VAL A 42 11.13 21.65 -14.96
CA VAL A 42 10.52 20.34 -14.67
C VAL A 42 11.51 19.22 -15.01
N LEU A 43 12.21 19.34 -16.14
CA LEU A 43 13.26 18.38 -16.54
C LEU A 43 14.40 18.32 -15.52
N MET A 44 14.82 19.49 -15.00
CA MET A 44 15.84 19.55 -13.94
C MET A 44 15.37 18.89 -12.64
N GLN A 45 14.10 19.07 -12.25
CA GLN A 45 13.53 18.38 -11.10
C GLN A 45 13.52 16.86 -11.29
N ILE A 46 13.10 16.38 -12.47
CA ILE A 46 13.10 14.94 -12.80
C ILE A 46 14.52 14.37 -12.69
N LEU A 47 15.51 15.07 -13.27
CA LEU A 47 16.91 14.68 -13.22
C LEU A 47 17.43 14.63 -11.78
N ALA A 48 17.12 15.64 -10.96
CA ALA A 48 17.51 15.65 -9.54
C ALA A 48 16.88 14.48 -8.77
N SER A 49 15.59 14.20 -8.98
CA SER A 49 14.90 13.05 -8.38
C SER A 49 15.55 11.73 -8.78
N LEU A 50 15.90 11.55 -10.06
CA LEU A 50 16.62 10.35 -10.53
C LEU A 50 17.98 10.21 -9.84
N LYS A 51 18.77 11.29 -9.80
CA LYS A 51 20.10 11.30 -9.16
C LYS A 51 20.04 11.06 -7.65
N LEU A 52 18.97 11.46 -6.98
CA LEU A 52 18.75 11.13 -5.57
C LEU A 52 18.44 9.65 -5.39
N ILE A 53 17.61 9.08 -6.26
CA ILE A 53 17.24 7.65 -6.22
C ILE A 53 18.46 6.78 -6.52
N THR A 54 19.27 7.14 -7.53
CA THR A 54 20.49 6.39 -7.90
C THR A 54 21.66 6.63 -6.96
N GLY A 55 21.55 7.58 -6.03
CA GLY A 55 22.62 7.93 -5.09
C GLY A 55 23.72 8.82 -5.67
N GLU A 56 23.58 9.32 -6.89
CA GLU A 56 24.52 10.27 -7.51
C GLU A 56 24.55 11.63 -6.79
N LEU A 57 23.41 12.12 -6.32
CA LEU A 57 23.34 13.42 -5.63
C LEU A 57 23.56 13.29 -4.11
N CYS A 58 22.93 12.28 -3.50
CA CYS A 58 23.04 11.98 -2.08
C CYS A 58 23.22 10.46 -1.91
N PRO A 59 24.47 9.96 -1.82
CA PRO A 59 24.72 8.53 -1.66
C PRO A 59 23.97 7.93 -0.46
N GLY A 60 23.34 6.77 -0.67
CA GLY A 60 22.61 6.04 0.37
C GLY A 60 21.17 6.51 0.66
N GLN A 61 20.84 7.79 0.43
CA GLN A 61 19.49 8.29 0.75
C GLN A 61 18.37 7.64 -0.10
N GLY A 62 18.64 7.38 -1.39
CA GLY A 62 17.66 6.70 -2.26
C GLY A 62 17.32 5.30 -1.74
N GLU A 63 18.35 4.53 -1.41
CA GLU A 63 18.23 3.18 -0.87
C GLU A 63 17.52 3.17 0.50
N GLU A 64 17.91 4.05 1.42
CA GLU A 64 17.27 4.20 2.73
C GLU A 64 15.76 4.49 2.59
N ARG A 65 15.37 5.40 1.70
CA ARG A 65 13.95 5.72 1.45
C ARG A 65 13.18 4.54 0.87
N LEU A 66 13.79 3.75 -0.01
CA LEU A 66 13.19 2.54 -0.59
C LEU A 66 12.99 1.45 0.48
N GLN A 67 13.96 1.27 1.36
CA GLN A 67 13.85 0.33 2.49
C GLN A 67 12.77 0.79 3.48
N ARG A 68 12.73 2.09 3.80
CA ARG A 68 11.74 2.66 4.72
C ARG A 68 10.33 2.58 4.19
N ILE A 69 10.09 2.89 2.91
CA ILE A 69 8.75 2.74 2.34
C ILE A 69 8.31 1.27 2.28
N ALA A 70 9.22 0.34 1.99
CA ALA A 70 8.92 -1.10 2.02
C ALA A 70 8.54 -1.55 3.43
N PHE A 71 9.32 -1.17 4.45
CA PHE A 71 9.00 -1.42 5.86
C PHE A 71 7.64 -0.84 6.26
N ASN A 72 7.41 0.45 5.99
CA ASN A 72 6.15 1.11 6.32
C ASN A 72 4.95 0.42 5.63
N SER A 73 5.15 -0.07 4.41
CA SER A 73 4.11 -0.74 3.62
C SER A 73 3.74 -2.10 4.23
N ARG A 74 4.74 -2.91 4.58
CA ARG A 74 4.54 -4.21 5.26
C ARG A 74 3.91 -4.03 6.63
N TYR A 75 4.45 -3.11 7.43
CA TYR A 75 3.99 -2.82 8.79
C TYR A 75 2.51 -2.46 8.81
N LEU A 76 2.11 -1.44 8.05
CA LEU A 76 0.73 -0.97 8.02
C LEU A 76 -0.21 -2.03 7.44
N ARG A 77 0.19 -2.71 6.35
CA ARG A 77 -0.64 -3.72 5.72
C ARG A 77 -0.90 -4.90 6.63
N LEU A 78 0.15 -5.42 7.28
CA LEU A 78 0.02 -6.53 8.22
C LEU A 78 -0.86 -6.13 9.40
N GLY A 79 -0.64 -4.94 9.97
CA GLY A 79 -1.46 -4.44 11.07
C GLY A 79 -2.95 -4.39 10.69
N LEU A 80 -3.28 -3.80 9.54
CA LEU A 80 -4.67 -3.73 9.07
C LEU A 80 -5.28 -5.13 8.84
N LYS A 81 -4.52 -6.08 8.30
CA LYS A 81 -4.98 -7.48 8.14
C LYS A 81 -5.29 -8.13 9.51
N ARG A 82 -4.42 -7.92 10.50
CA ARG A 82 -4.58 -8.45 11.87
C ARG A 82 -5.75 -7.88 12.65
N LEU A 83 -6.06 -6.60 12.43
CA LEU A 83 -7.27 -5.95 12.94
C LEU A 83 -8.55 -6.51 12.30
N GLY A 84 -8.44 -7.31 11.24
CA GLY A 84 -9.57 -7.97 10.59
C GLY A 84 -10.09 -7.28 9.34
N LEU A 85 -9.37 -6.29 8.82
CA LEU A 85 -9.71 -5.63 7.55
C LEU A 85 -9.23 -6.48 6.36
N ILE A 86 -9.96 -6.43 5.25
CA ILE A 86 -9.51 -7.06 4.00
C ILE A 86 -8.65 -6.06 3.23
N VAL A 87 -7.40 -6.43 2.99
CA VAL A 87 -6.40 -5.58 2.34
C VAL A 87 -5.88 -6.25 1.07
N TYR A 88 -5.99 -5.58 -0.07
CA TYR A 88 -5.64 -6.14 -1.38
C TYR A 88 -4.23 -5.76 -1.85
N GLY A 89 -3.68 -6.51 -2.80
CA GLY A 89 -2.41 -6.21 -3.46
C GLY A 89 -1.19 -6.82 -2.77
N HIS A 90 -0.02 -6.61 -3.38
CA HIS A 90 1.26 -7.15 -2.93
C HIS A 90 1.71 -6.52 -1.61
N ASP A 91 2.38 -7.30 -0.76
CA ASP A 91 2.73 -6.85 0.59
C ASP A 91 3.71 -5.68 0.60
N ASP A 92 4.68 -5.69 -0.32
CA ASP A 92 5.67 -4.63 -0.50
C ASP A 92 5.14 -3.38 -1.24
N SER A 93 3.88 -3.40 -1.68
CA SER A 93 3.32 -2.26 -2.40
C SER A 93 2.98 -1.12 -1.44
N PRO A 94 3.45 0.12 -1.70
CA PRO A 94 3.10 1.32 -0.92
C PRO A 94 1.65 1.76 -1.12
N ILE A 95 0.91 1.10 -2.00
CA ILE A 95 -0.51 1.30 -2.19
C ILE A 95 -1.23 0.20 -1.40
N ILE A 96 -1.91 0.59 -0.33
CA ILE A 96 -2.60 -0.31 0.60
C ILE A 96 -4.11 -0.05 0.50
N PRO A 97 -4.82 -0.78 -0.39
CA PRO A 97 -6.26 -0.71 -0.52
C PRO A 97 -6.97 -1.53 0.56
N VAL A 98 -7.73 -0.88 1.44
CA VAL A 98 -8.65 -1.49 2.40
C VAL A 98 -10.04 -1.55 1.80
N MET A 99 -10.60 -2.74 1.70
CA MET A 99 -11.88 -2.97 1.05
C MET A 99 -13.04 -2.53 1.95
N LEU A 100 -13.91 -1.68 1.41
CA LEU A 100 -15.13 -1.22 2.09
C LEU A 100 -16.38 -1.92 1.53
N TYR A 101 -16.32 -2.36 0.27
CA TYR A 101 -17.35 -3.04 -0.54
C TYR A 101 -18.62 -2.23 -0.77
N HIS A 102 -19.27 -1.76 0.30
CA HIS A 102 -20.52 -1.03 0.24
C HIS A 102 -20.29 0.47 -0.06
N PRO A 103 -20.79 1.01 -1.18
CA PRO A 103 -20.53 2.41 -1.57
C PRO A 103 -20.91 3.45 -0.51
N ALA A 104 -22.01 3.24 0.22
CA ALA A 104 -22.41 4.13 1.32
C ALA A 104 -21.37 4.24 2.46
N LYS A 105 -20.48 3.24 2.62
CA LYS A 105 -19.40 3.30 3.61
C LYS A 105 -18.22 4.17 3.19
N LEU A 106 -18.08 4.52 1.90
CA LEU A 106 -17.01 5.41 1.42
C LEU A 106 -17.05 6.79 2.09
N PRO A 107 -18.13 7.58 1.98
CA PRO A 107 -18.18 8.89 2.62
C PRO A 107 -18.12 8.78 4.15
N ALA A 108 -18.75 7.76 4.74
CA ALA A 108 -18.70 7.53 6.18
C ALA A 108 -17.27 7.29 6.68
N PHE A 109 -16.50 6.41 6.01
CA PHE A 109 -15.11 6.16 6.33
C PHE A 109 -14.26 7.43 6.18
N SER A 110 -14.43 8.16 5.08
CA SER A 110 -13.72 9.43 4.85
C SER A 110 -13.98 10.45 5.96
N HIS A 111 -15.24 10.65 6.36
CA HIS A 111 -15.60 11.59 7.41
C HIS A 111 -15.10 11.17 8.80
N GLU A 112 -15.19 9.88 9.14
CA GLU A 112 -14.68 9.35 10.41
C GLU A 112 -13.16 9.50 10.54
N MET A 113 -12.42 9.26 9.46
CA MET A 113 -10.97 9.48 9.42
C MET A 113 -10.64 10.97 9.52
N LEU A 114 -11.39 11.83 8.82
CA LEU A 114 -11.20 13.27 8.86
C LEU A 114 -11.47 13.86 10.26
N ARG A 115 -12.47 13.35 10.99
CA ARG A 115 -12.73 13.72 12.40
C ARG A 115 -11.52 13.45 13.29
N ARG A 116 -10.79 12.36 13.02
CA ARG A 116 -9.52 11.98 13.67
C ARG A 116 -8.29 12.71 13.10
N LYS A 117 -8.52 13.71 12.22
CA LYS A 117 -7.50 14.50 11.52
C LYS A 117 -6.59 13.66 10.61
N ILE A 118 -7.14 12.61 10.01
CA ILE A 118 -6.46 11.77 9.02
C ILE A 118 -7.17 11.94 7.67
N SER A 119 -6.47 12.48 6.69
CA SER A 119 -7.00 12.60 5.33
C SER A 119 -6.80 11.30 4.57
N VAL A 120 -7.88 10.76 3.99
CA VAL A 120 -7.87 9.49 3.27
C VAL A 120 -8.50 9.63 1.90
N VAL A 121 -7.98 8.90 0.93
CA VAL A 121 -8.56 8.82 -0.40
C VAL A 121 -9.48 7.60 -0.45
N VAL A 122 -10.77 7.84 -0.64
CA VAL A 122 -11.75 6.80 -0.93
C VAL A 122 -11.94 6.66 -2.43
N VAL A 123 -11.96 5.42 -2.92
CA VAL A 123 -12.03 5.10 -4.34
C VAL A 123 -13.28 4.27 -4.59
N GLY A 124 -14.13 4.76 -5.50
CA GLY A 124 -15.36 4.11 -5.94
C GLY A 124 -15.51 4.17 -7.46
N TYR A 125 -16.70 3.83 -7.95
CA TYR A 125 -17.04 3.93 -9.38
C TYR A 125 -16.85 5.37 -9.89
N PRO A 126 -16.32 5.58 -11.12
CA PRO A 126 -15.95 4.59 -12.14
C PRO A 126 -14.53 4.02 -12.02
N ALA A 127 -13.71 4.49 -11.07
CA ALA A 127 -12.33 4.04 -10.93
C ALA A 127 -12.21 2.56 -10.50
N THR A 128 -13.21 2.04 -9.80
CA THR A 128 -13.35 0.61 -9.46
C THR A 128 -14.80 0.17 -9.63
N PRO A 129 -15.08 -1.12 -9.90
CA PRO A 129 -16.44 -1.66 -9.84
C PRO A 129 -17.15 -1.30 -8.53
N LEU A 130 -18.47 -1.04 -8.58
CA LEU A 130 -19.28 -0.57 -7.44
C LEU A 130 -19.07 -1.40 -6.17
N ILE A 131 -19.09 -2.73 -6.31
CA ILE A 131 -18.96 -3.68 -5.19
C ILE A 131 -17.54 -3.74 -4.61
N SER A 132 -16.55 -3.11 -5.24
CA SER A 132 -15.13 -3.20 -4.86
C SER A 132 -14.57 -1.85 -4.39
N SER A 133 -15.48 -1.01 -3.87
CA SER A 133 -15.14 0.26 -3.25
C SER A 133 -14.15 0.08 -2.08
N ARG A 134 -13.22 1.01 -1.94
CA ARG A 134 -12.06 0.87 -1.03
C ARG A 134 -11.53 2.20 -0.55
N ALA A 135 -10.93 2.22 0.63
CA ALA A 135 -10.00 3.28 1.03
C ALA A 135 -8.60 2.94 0.51
N ARG A 136 -7.93 3.88 -0.14
CA ARG A 136 -6.59 3.69 -0.68
C ARG A 136 -5.59 4.50 0.12
N PHE A 137 -4.81 3.82 0.96
CA PHE A 137 -3.67 4.43 1.63
C PHE A 137 -2.46 4.42 0.69
N CYS A 138 -1.80 5.56 0.58
CA CYS A 138 -0.57 5.74 -0.19
C CYS A 138 0.55 6.07 0.81
N VAL A 139 1.27 5.03 1.21
CA VAL A 139 2.35 5.16 2.18
C VAL A 139 3.56 5.80 1.52
N SER A 140 4.27 6.60 2.29
CA SER A 140 5.51 7.28 1.91
C SER A 140 6.61 6.92 2.90
N ALA A 141 7.86 6.97 2.45
CA ALA A 141 9.05 6.90 3.30
C ALA A 141 9.06 8.00 4.38
N ALA A 142 8.35 9.11 4.18
CA ALA A 142 8.31 10.20 5.15
C ALA A 142 7.51 9.86 6.43
N HIS A 143 6.55 8.94 6.36
CA HIS A 143 5.79 8.53 7.55
C HIS A 143 6.71 7.85 8.56
N ASN A 144 6.54 8.17 9.83
CA ASN A 144 7.21 7.50 10.95
C ASN A 144 6.31 6.40 11.53
N LYS A 145 6.82 5.67 12.53
CA LYS A 145 6.06 4.56 13.14
C LYS A 145 4.82 5.08 13.86
N GLU A 146 4.93 6.23 14.52
CA GLU A 146 3.86 6.86 15.29
C GLU A 146 2.68 7.25 14.39
N ASP A 147 2.95 7.72 13.17
CA ASP A 147 1.95 8.00 12.15
C ASP A 147 1.19 6.72 11.75
N LEU A 148 1.92 5.60 11.59
CA LEU A 148 1.33 4.30 11.23
C LEU A 148 0.53 3.71 12.39
N ASP A 149 1.02 3.81 13.63
CA ASP A 149 0.32 3.35 14.83
C ASP A 149 -0.97 4.13 15.04
N ARG A 150 -0.91 5.46 14.88
CA ARG A 150 -2.10 6.33 14.91
C ARG A 150 -3.11 5.95 13.82
N LEU A 151 -2.63 5.61 12.63
CA LEU A 151 -3.51 5.18 11.54
C LEU A 151 -4.15 3.82 11.84
N LEU A 152 -3.40 2.87 12.40
CA LEU A 152 -3.92 1.57 12.82
C LEU A 152 -5.00 1.72 13.89
N ALA A 153 -4.76 2.54 14.91
CA ALA A 153 -5.74 2.84 15.96
C ALA A 153 -7.03 3.41 15.37
N ALA A 154 -6.91 4.41 14.48
CA ALA A 154 -8.07 5.00 13.82
C ALA A 154 -8.82 3.97 12.95
N CYS A 155 -8.11 3.13 12.21
CA CYS A 155 -8.72 2.09 11.39
C CYS A 155 -9.39 1.00 12.22
N ASP A 156 -8.89 0.70 13.42
CA ASP A 156 -9.50 -0.24 14.36
C ASP A 156 -10.87 0.26 14.82
N GLU A 157 -10.89 1.48 15.39
CA GLU A 157 -12.12 2.13 15.87
C GLU A 157 -13.16 2.32 14.75
N VAL A 158 -12.73 2.86 13.61
CA VAL A 158 -13.62 3.08 12.45
C VAL A 158 -14.06 1.75 11.86
N GLY A 159 -13.20 0.73 11.94
CA GLY A 159 -13.48 -0.65 11.59
C GLY A 159 -14.70 -1.20 12.31
N ASP A 160 -14.79 -0.92 13.61
CA ASP A 160 -15.91 -1.32 14.46
C ASP A 160 -17.15 -0.45 14.25
N ILE A 161 -16.99 0.88 14.22
CA ILE A 161 -18.12 1.81 14.01
C ILE A 161 -18.84 1.49 12.70
N LEU A 162 -18.09 1.23 11.62
CA LEU A 162 -18.65 0.99 10.29
C LEU A 162 -18.83 -0.50 9.99
N GLN A 163 -18.46 -1.40 10.90
CA GLN A 163 -18.57 -2.85 10.73
C GLN A 163 -17.93 -3.32 9.41
N ILE A 164 -16.65 -2.98 9.21
CA ILE A 164 -15.88 -3.28 7.98
C ILE A 164 -14.72 -4.26 8.18
N LYS A 165 -14.59 -4.84 9.38
CA LYS A 165 -13.67 -5.95 9.67
C LYS A 165 -14.21 -7.24 9.06
N PHE A 166 -14.14 -7.38 7.73
CA PHE A 166 -14.72 -8.50 6.99
C PHE A 166 -13.83 -9.74 6.92
N SER A 167 -12.55 -9.64 7.31
CA SER A 167 -11.59 -10.72 7.11
C SER A 167 -12.02 -11.99 7.84
N THR A 168 -12.01 -13.10 7.11
CA THR A 168 -12.19 -14.48 7.61
C THR A 168 -10.86 -15.15 7.94
N GLY A 169 -9.73 -14.45 7.74
CA GLY A 169 -8.38 -14.99 7.89
C GLY A 169 -7.79 -15.59 6.61
N VAL A 170 -8.60 -15.82 5.57
CA VAL A 170 -8.12 -16.32 4.27
C VAL A 170 -7.19 -15.32 3.57
N ALA A 171 -7.37 -14.03 3.80
CA ALA A 171 -6.54 -12.96 3.25
C ALA A 171 -5.26 -12.67 4.09
N GLY A 172 -4.96 -13.54 5.05
CA GLY A 172 -3.83 -13.46 5.97
C GLY A 172 -4.09 -12.63 7.22
N GLY A 173 -3.02 -12.41 7.99
CA GLY A 173 -3.07 -11.70 9.28
C GLY A 173 -3.48 -12.60 10.44
N LEU A 174 -3.39 -13.92 10.26
CA LEU A 174 -3.68 -14.91 11.28
C LEU A 174 -2.72 -14.80 12.48
N GLU A 175 -3.14 -15.36 13.60
CA GLU A 175 -2.28 -15.58 14.76
C GLU A 175 -1.06 -16.45 14.41
N HIS A 176 0.01 -16.26 15.17
CA HIS A 176 1.21 -17.07 15.03
C HIS A 176 0.89 -18.55 15.26
N LEU A 177 1.61 -19.43 14.57
CA LEU A 177 1.51 -20.86 14.83
C LEU A 177 2.04 -21.18 16.23
N PRO A 178 1.48 -22.22 16.88
CA PRO A 178 2.18 -22.89 17.97
C PRO A 178 3.56 -23.36 17.54
N GLU A 179 4.50 -23.37 18.48
CA GLU A 179 5.85 -23.85 18.23
C GLU A 179 5.86 -25.27 17.66
N GLY A 180 6.67 -25.51 16.63
CA GLY A 180 6.81 -26.81 15.98
C GLY A 180 5.88 -27.08 14.80
N VAL A 181 4.92 -26.20 14.51
CA VAL A 181 4.06 -26.33 13.31
C VAL A 181 4.67 -25.58 12.13
N ASP A 182 4.84 -26.25 10.99
CA ASP A 182 5.28 -25.60 9.73
C ASP A 182 4.07 -24.90 9.07
N PRO A 183 4.18 -23.62 8.65
CA PRO A 183 3.17 -22.93 7.85
C PRO A 183 2.62 -23.73 6.66
N LYS A 184 3.46 -24.54 5.99
CA LYS A 184 3.03 -25.36 4.84
C LYS A 184 2.02 -26.45 5.23
N ASN A 185 2.14 -26.98 6.44
CA ASN A 185 1.34 -28.09 6.94
C ASN A 185 0.17 -27.62 7.82
N GLU A 186 -0.02 -26.30 7.97
CA GLU A 186 -1.06 -25.72 8.83
C GLU A 186 -2.44 -26.32 8.55
N LYS A 187 -2.82 -26.44 7.28
CA LYS A 187 -4.18 -26.84 6.90
C LYS A 187 -4.45 -28.27 7.35
N GLU A 188 -3.45 -29.15 7.25
CA GLU A 188 -3.53 -30.53 7.71
C GLU A 188 -3.52 -30.59 9.24
N TRP A 189 -2.60 -29.87 9.88
CA TRP A 189 -2.52 -29.77 11.34
C TRP A 189 -3.84 -29.27 11.96
N ARG A 190 -4.44 -28.21 11.42
CA ARG A 190 -5.75 -27.70 11.87
C ARG A 190 -6.85 -28.74 11.70
N LYS A 191 -6.84 -29.49 10.59
CA LYS A 191 -7.83 -30.54 10.29
C LYS A 191 -7.70 -31.71 11.27
N GLU A 192 -6.48 -32.17 11.54
CA GLU A 192 -6.20 -33.25 12.49
C GLU A 192 -6.65 -32.88 13.90
N ASN A 193 -6.36 -31.65 14.33
CA ASN A 193 -6.71 -31.14 15.65
C ASN A 193 -8.14 -30.58 15.74
N ARG A 194 -8.91 -30.62 14.63
CA ARG A 194 -10.28 -30.07 14.52
C ARG A 194 -10.39 -28.59 14.94
N ILE A 195 -9.37 -27.79 14.66
CA ILE A 195 -9.30 -26.37 14.97
C ILE A 195 -9.84 -25.56 13.79
N PRO A 196 -10.94 -24.80 13.93
CA PRO A 196 -11.45 -23.97 12.84
C PRO A 196 -10.51 -22.79 12.53
N LEU A 197 -10.64 -22.21 11.33
CA LEU A 197 -9.95 -20.97 11.00
C LEU A 197 -10.63 -19.81 11.73
N GLN A 198 -9.90 -19.12 12.60
CA GLN A 198 -10.42 -17.96 13.32
C GLN A 198 -10.11 -16.69 12.54
N ALA A 199 -11.13 -15.84 12.40
CA ALA A 199 -10.98 -14.53 11.78
C ALA A 199 -10.02 -13.66 12.64
N PRO A 200 -9.04 -12.98 12.02
CA PRO A 200 -8.07 -12.20 12.77
C PRO A 200 -8.75 -10.99 13.40
N ARG A 201 -8.67 -10.88 14.72
CA ARG A 201 -9.22 -9.80 15.54
C ARG A 201 -8.26 -9.50 16.68
N TRP A 202 -7.01 -9.23 16.32
CA TRP A 202 -5.98 -8.91 17.29
C TRP A 202 -6.33 -7.61 18.01
N ASN A 203 -5.97 -7.50 19.29
CA ASN A 203 -6.03 -6.22 19.98
C ASN A 203 -4.99 -5.27 19.38
N LEU A 204 -5.29 -3.97 19.41
CA LEU A 204 -4.40 -2.95 18.86
C LEU A 204 -3.02 -2.99 19.51
N GLU A 205 -2.95 -3.21 20.83
CA GLU A 205 -1.71 -3.31 21.59
C GLU A 205 -0.83 -4.44 21.06
N ASP A 206 -1.42 -5.61 20.83
CA ASP A 206 -0.72 -6.80 20.30
C ASP A 206 -0.21 -6.55 18.89
N VAL A 207 -1.02 -5.88 18.05
CA VAL A 207 -0.62 -5.50 16.68
C VAL A 207 0.59 -4.57 16.69
N VAL A 208 0.57 -3.54 17.52
CA VAL A 208 1.64 -2.54 17.61
C VAL A 208 2.91 -3.15 18.24
N GLN A 209 2.76 -4.00 19.25
CA GLN A 209 3.86 -4.65 19.95
C GLN A 209 4.64 -5.59 19.02
N HIS A 210 3.94 -6.42 18.25
CA HIS A 210 4.59 -7.43 17.40
C HIS A 210 4.90 -6.93 15.98
N GLY A 211 4.22 -5.86 15.53
CA GLY A 211 4.22 -5.43 14.13
C GLY A 211 5.59 -5.19 13.52
N VAL A 212 6.57 -4.68 14.29
CA VAL A 212 7.93 -4.44 13.78
C VAL A 212 8.63 -5.74 13.43
N GLN A 213 8.58 -6.75 14.30
CA GLN A 213 9.24 -8.03 14.03
C GLN A 213 8.52 -8.78 12.92
N ASP A 214 7.19 -8.76 12.95
CA ASP A 214 6.42 -9.51 11.98
C ASP A 214 6.48 -8.91 10.57
N SER A 215 6.70 -7.60 10.43
CA SER A 215 6.94 -6.96 9.13
C SER A 215 8.20 -7.46 8.41
N LYS A 216 9.11 -8.14 9.12
CA LYS A 216 10.33 -8.74 8.54
C LYS A 216 10.07 -10.15 7.98
N ILE A 217 8.95 -10.76 8.34
CA ILE A 217 8.60 -12.12 7.99
C ILE A 217 7.56 -12.07 6.84
N PRO A 218 7.60 -13.00 5.88
CA PRO A 218 6.53 -13.13 4.90
C PRO A 218 5.17 -13.30 5.56
N LEU A 219 4.17 -12.61 5.02
CA LEU A 219 2.80 -12.67 5.50
C LEU A 219 2.20 -14.06 5.26
N ARG A 220 1.54 -14.57 6.29
CA ARG A 220 0.77 -15.82 6.28
C ARG A 220 -0.72 -15.54 6.31
#